data_AF-A0A534S1V2-F1
#
_entry.id   AF-A0A534S1V2-F1
#
_cell.length_a   1.000
_cell.length_b   1.000
_cell.length_c   1.000
_cell.angle_alpha   90.00
_cell.angle_beta   90.00
_cell.angle_gamma   90.00
#
_symmetry.space_group_name_H-M   'P 1'
#
loop_
_entity.id
_entity.type
_entity.pdbx_description
1 polymer ?
#
loop_
_entity_poly.entity_id
_entity_poly.type
_entity_poly.pdbx_seq_one_letter_code
_entity_poly.pdbx_strand_id
1 'polypeptide(L)'
;MTDGMRRVAVRVPVEKREQAIAALLDHAPAGFEERDDAGEVEFGIYTDEAGEDRLRAVFPSVASVPVPLGWEDAWRAFHRPVTVGGLWIGPPWLEPPQGVPTVVIDPGRAFGTGAHPTTRLCIELLAGVDRGSLLDIGCGSGVLSIAASRLGFAPIVAVDVDEVAIDVTRANAAANSVELDAYVLDAATGMLPAADVAVANVSSEVVELVLARVRTPVVVTSGYLEGERPCHDGWSRAGTATLEGWAADRFERVWVPRLQGLVRRRAGDPRAPARRWSS
;
A
#
# COMPACT_ATOMS: atom_id res chain seq x y z
N MET A 1 1.11 22.74 -18.51
CA MET A 1 1.38 24.17 -18.85
C MET A 1 2.78 24.46 -18.35
N THR A 2 3.81 24.08 -19.12
CA THR A 2 5.22 24.07 -18.67
C THR A 2 6.01 25.33 -19.02
N ASP A 3 5.35 26.36 -19.56
CA ASP A 3 6.01 27.60 -19.93
C ASP A 3 6.51 28.32 -18.66
N GLY A 4 7.83 28.41 -18.50
CA GLY A 4 8.49 29.06 -17.36
C GLY A 4 8.77 28.19 -16.13
N MET A 5 8.51 26.86 -16.17
CA MET A 5 8.79 25.97 -15.03
C MET A 5 10.29 25.63 -14.91
N ARG A 6 10.80 25.52 -13.68
CA ARG A 6 12.22 25.29 -13.36
C ARG A 6 12.33 24.20 -12.28
N ARG A 7 13.34 23.33 -12.40
CA ARG A 7 13.72 22.42 -11.31
C ARG A 7 14.80 23.11 -10.52
N VAL A 8 14.46 23.50 -9.30
CA VAL A 8 15.33 24.16 -8.34
C VAL A 8 15.91 23.09 -7.42
N ALA A 9 17.23 22.99 -7.36
CA ALA A 9 17.96 22.13 -6.45
C ALA A 9 18.49 22.96 -5.27
N VAL A 10 18.00 22.65 -4.08
CA VAL A 10 18.49 23.21 -2.81
C VAL A 10 19.41 22.18 -2.18
N ARG A 11 20.66 22.56 -1.87
CA ARG A 11 21.60 21.65 -1.18
C ARG A 11 21.93 22.16 0.21
N VAL A 12 21.86 21.26 1.18
CA VAL A 12 22.20 21.54 2.57
C VAL A 12 23.06 20.41 3.15
N PRO A 13 23.93 20.71 4.12
CA PRO A 13 24.58 19.67 4.92
C PRO A 13 23.56 18.76 5.60
N VAL A 14 23.88 17.48 5.76
CA VAL A 14 23.00 16.47 6.35
C VAL A 14 22.44 16.88 7.72
N GLU A 15 23.22 17.61 8.51
CA GLU A 15 22.84 18.04 9.86
C GLU A 15 21.74 19.11 9.84
N LYS A 16 21.51 19.76 8.70
CA LYS A 16 20.49 20.77 8.48
C LYS A 16 19.24 20.23 7.77
N ARG A 17 19.16 18.91 7.52
CA ARG A 17 18.05 18.27 6.80
C ARG A 17 16.68 18.66 7.37
N GLU A 18 16.46 18.48 8.67
CA GLU A 18 15.16 18.76 9.30
C GLU A 18 14.79 20.25 9.23
N GLN A 19 15.76 21.14 9.39
CA GLN A 19 15.55 22.58 9.26
C GLN A 19 15.19 22.97 7.82
N ALA A 20 15.83 22.33 6.85
CA ALA A 20 15.55 22.55 5.43
C ALA A 20 14.16 22.02 5.05
N ILE A 21 13.78 20.84 5.52
CA ILE A 21 12.43 20.27 5.32
C ILE A 21 11.37 21.23 5.87
N ALA A 22 11.53 21.70 7.11
CA ALA A 22 10.56 22.63 7.72
C ALA A 22 10.39 23.91 6.88
N ALA A 23 11.49 24.50 6.42
CA ALA A 23 11.45 25.68 5.56
C ALA A 23 10.86 25.37 4.16
N LEU A 24 11.12 24.20 3.60
CA LEU A 24 10.58 23.80 2.29
C LEU A 24 9.07 23.57 2.35
N LEU A 25 8.51 23.09 3.46
CA LEU A 25 7.05 22.96 3.60
C LEU A 25 6.32 24.30 3.45
N ASP A 26 6.93 25.40 3.91
CA ASP A 26 6.36 26.76 3.79
C ASP A 26 6.58 27.38 2.40
N HIS A 27 7.62 26.94 1.68
CA HIS A 27 8.10 27.62 0.47
C HIS A 27 7.98 26.81 -0.83
N ALA A 28 7.72 25.51 -0.73
CA ALA A 28 7.53 24.56 -1.84
C ALA A 28 6.21 23.77 -1.68
N PRO A 29 5.04 24.41 -1.84
CA PRO A 29 3.73 23.81 -1.57
C PRO A 29 3.38 22.65 -2.51
N ALA A 30 4.06 22.52 -3.65
CA ALA A 30 3.92 21.40 -4.59
C ALA A 30 4.72 20.15 -4.16
N GLY A 31 5.45 20.23 -3.05
CA GLY A 31 6.36 19.19 -2.58
C GLY A 31 7.77 19.31 -3.17
N PHE A 32 8.63 18.40 -2.71
CA PHE A 32 10.03 18.33 -3.10
C PHE A 32 10.51 16.87 -3.12
N GLU A 33 11.49 16.58 -3.97
CA GLU A 33 12.19 15.30 -4.04
C GLU A 33 13.45 15.38 -3.18
N GLU A 34 13.74 14.35 -2.37
CA GLU A 34 14.95 14.30 -1.55
C GLU A 34 15.95 13.29 -2.13
N ARG A 35 17.23 13.66 -2.19
CA ARG A 35 18.32 12.78 -2.58
C ARG A 35 19.54 13.00 -1.69
N ASP A 36 20.04 11.92 -1.10
CA ASP A 36 21.30 11.93 -0.38
C ASP A 36 22.49 11.98 -1.36
N ASP A 37 23.43 12.90 -1.13
CA ASP A 37 24.67 13.02 -1.89
C ASP A 37 25.86 13.26 -0.96
N ALA A 38 26.59 12.19 -0.66
CA ALA A 38 27.89 12.16 0.01
C ALA A 38 28.16 13.30 1.04
N GLY A 39 27.34 13.37 2.10
CA GLY A 39 27.49 14.35 3.20
C GLY A 39 26.55 15.55 3.12
N GLU A 40 25.84 15.71 2.00
CA GLU A 40 24.77 16.69 1.79
C GLU A 40 23.45 16.00 1.41
N VAL A 41 22.39 16.78 1.47
CA VAL A 41 21.05 16.42 0.99
C VAL A 41 20.66 17.43 -0.09
N GLU A 42 20.28 16.93 -1.26
CA GLU A 42 19.67 17.72 -2.32
C GLU A 42 18.15 17.60 -2.26
N PHE A 43 17.47 18.74 -2.24
CA PHE A 43 16.03 18.84 -2.43
C PHE A 43 15.72 19.38 -3.83
N GLY A 44 14.98 18.63 -4.63
CA GLY A 44 14.50 19.02 -5.94
C GLY A 44 13.08 19.59 -5.86
N ILE A 45 12.90 20.86 -6.23
CA ILE A 45 11.62 21.56 -6.21
C ILE A 45 11.26 22.01 -7.62
N TYR A 46 10.01 21.75 -8.04
CA TYR A 46 9.51 22.23 -9.32
C TYR A 46 8.67 23.48 -9.10
N THR A 47 9.14 24.60 -9.62
CA THR A 47 8.48 25.90 -9.41
C THR A 47 8.72 26.85 -10.57
N ASP A 48 7.92 27.90 -10.65
CA ASP A 48 8.15 29.06 -11.50
C ASP A 48 9.29 29.95 -10.97
N GLU A 49 9.63 30.99 -11.74
CA GLU A 49 10.66 31.98 -11.38
C GLU A 49 10.40 32.64 -10.02
N ALA A 50 9.14 32.94 -9.70
CA ALA A 50 8.78 33.56 -8.43
C ALA A 50 9.02 32.63 -7.23
N GLY A 51 8.82 31.32 -7.37
CA GLY A 51 9.17 30.37 -6.32
C GLY A 51 10.65 30.05 -6.25
N GLU A 52 11.38 30.12 -7.37
CA GLU A 52 12.84 30.10 -7.33
C GLU A 52 13.38 31.25 -6.47
N ASP A 53 12.86 32.48 -6.66
CA ASP A 53 13.25 33.64 -5.87
C ASP A 53 12.96 33.47 -4.37
N ARG A 54 11.81 32.88 -4.03
CA ARG A 54 11.48 32.55 -2.63
C ARG A 54 12.49 31.58 -2.02
N LEU A 55 12.88 30.54 -2.77
CA LEU A 55 13.86 29.56 -2.30
C LEU A 55 15.25 30.18 -2.17
N ARG A 56 15.66 31.05 -3.10
CA ARG A 56 16.93 31.79 -3.02
C ARG A 56 17.00 32.74 -1.83
N ALA A 57 15.87 33.25 -1.36
CA ALA A 57 15.83 34.12 -0.18
C ALA A 57 16.07 33.37 1.14
N VAL A 58 15.82 32.05 1.15
CA VAL A 58 15.84 31.22 2.36
C VAL A 58 17.07 30.31 2.38
N PHE A 59 17.48 29.81 1.23
CA PHE A 59 18.56 28.83 1.12
C PHE A 59 19.84 29.44 0.52
N PRO A 60 21.01 29.16 1.11
CA PRO A 60 22.27 29.73 0.65
C PRO A 60 22.80 29.10 -0.64
N SER A 61 22.40 27.85 -0.94
CA SER A 61 22.85 27.09 -2.11
C SER A 61 21.64 26.63 -2.91
N VAL A 62 21.38 27.35 -4.01
CA VAL A 62 20.26 27.09 -4.91
C VAL A 62 20.76 27.11 -6.36
N ALA A 63 20.65 25.96 -7.02
CA ALA A 63 20.84 25.83 -8.46
C ALA A 63 19.48 25.65 -9.12
N SER A 64 19.29 26.12 -10.34
CA SER A 64 18.06 25.84 -11.10
C SER A 64 18.40 25.48 -12.53
N VAL A 65 17.59 24.57 -13.10
CA VAL A 65 17.62 24.23 -14.51
C VAL A 65 16.23 24.45 -15.10
N PRO A 66 16.10 25.10 -16.27
CA PRO A 66 14.81 25.18 -16.96
C PRO A 66 14.28 23.79 -17.22
N VAL A 67 13.01 23.57 -16.89
CA VAL A 67 12.32 22.32 -17.24
C VAL A 67 11.93 22.45 -18.71
N PRO A 68 12.40 21.55 -19.61
CA PRO A 68 12.06 21.65 -21.02
C PRO A 68 10.54 21.64 -21.23
N LEU A 69 10.06 22.46 -22.16
CA LEU A 69 8.67 22.40 -22.65
C LEU A 69 8.37 20.95 -23.07
N GLY A 70 7.34 20.35 -22.45
CA GLY A 70 6.99 18.94 -22.64
C GLY A 70 7.61 17.95 -21.66
N TRP A 71 8.31 18.38 -20.60
CA TRP A 71 8.73 17.48 -19.51
C TRP A 71 7.55 16.79 -18.80
N GLU A 72 6.41 17.49 -18.65
CA GLU A 72 5.14 16.90 -18.22
C GLU A 72 4.72 15.74 -19.16
N ASP A 73 4.92 15.89 -20.48
CA ASP A 73 4.59 14.87 -21.47
C ASP A 73 5.62 13.73 -21.51
N ALA A 74 6.90 14.03 -21.22
CA ALA A 74 7.93 13.01 -21.05
C ALA A 74 7.64 12.11 -19.85
N TRP A 75 7.21 12.68 -18.72
CA TRP A 75 6.78 11.91 -17.54
C TRP A 75 5.51 11.07 -17.80
N ARG A 76 4.55 11.59 -18.57
CA ARG A 76 3.38 10.83 -19.06
C ARG A 76 3.78 9.65 -19.96
N ALA A 77 4.82 9.81 -20.79
CA ALA A 77 5.29 8.77 -21.70
C ALA A 77 5.93 7.55 -21.00
N PHE A 78 6.37 7.70 -19.74
CA PHE A 78 6.87 6.58 -18.93
C PHE A 78 5.76 5.76 -18.27
N HIS A 79 4.55 6.30 -18.12
CA HIS A 79 3.41 5.63 -17.50
C HIS A 79 2.65 4.78 -18.53
N ARG A 80 3.19 3.60 -18.82
CA ARG A 80 2.54 2.62 -19.69
C ARG A 80 1.43 1.88 -18.92
N PRO A 81 0.26 1.68 -19.54
CA PRO A 81 -0.78 0.90 -18.93
C PRO A 81 -0.37 -0.57 -18.86
N VAL A 82 -0.92 -1.29 -17.89
CA VAL A 82 -0.70 -2.73 -17.72
C VAL A 82 -2.02 -3.46 -17.80
N THR A 83 -1.98 -4.68 -18.32
CA THR A 83 -3.12 -5.60 -18.27
C THR A 83 -2.79 -6.72 -17.30
N VAL A 84 -3.59 -6.85 -16.23
CA VAL A 84 -3.35 -7.81 -15.16
C VAL A 84 -4.66 -8.28 -14.55
N GLY A 85 -4.81 -9.58 -14.30
CA GLY A 85 -6.06 -10.14 -13.77
C GLY A 85 -7.29 -9.91 -14.66
N GLY A 86 -7.10 -9.70 -15.97
CA GLY A 86 -8.17 -9.32 -16.90
C GLY A 86 -8.60 -7.85 -16.81
N LEU A 87 -7.92 -7.05 -16.00
CA LEU A 87 -8.13 -5.61 -15.85
C LEU A 87 -7.11 -4.84 -16.68
N TRP A 88 -7.54 -3.74 -17.29
CA TRP A 88 -6.61 -2.71 -17.77
C TRP A 88 -6.39 -1.68 -16.68
N ILE A 89 -5.14 -1.32 -16.41
CA ILE A 89 -4.76 -0.32 -15.42
C ILE A 89 -3.90 0.72 -16.09
N GLY A 90 -4.30 1.99 -16.01
CA GLY A 90 -3.57 3.04 -16.70
C GLY A 90 -3.97 4.45 -16.25
N PRO A 91 -3.24 5.45 -16.75
CA PRO A 91 -3.48 6.84 -16.42
C PRO A 91 -4.70 7.40 -17.17
N PRO A 92 -5.30 8.50 -16.67
CA PRO A 92 -6.54 9.07 -17.24
C PRO A 92 -6.39 9.64 -18.65
N TRP A 93 -5.17 9.85 -19.15
CA TRP A 93 -4.90 10.36 -20.50
C TRP A 93 -4.70 9.26 -21.56
N LEU A 94 -4.80 7.98 -21.18
CA LEU A 94 -4.76 6.87 -22.13
C LEU A 94 -6.14 6.20 -22.23
N GLU A 95 -6.51 5.82 -23.44
CA GLU A 95 -7.77 5.13 -23.69
C GLU A 95 -7.63 3.63 -23.41
N PRO A 96 -8.50 3.05 -22.54
CA PRO A 96 -8.52 1.61 -22.33
C PRO A 96 -9.10 0.87 -23.54
N PRO A 97 -8.70 -0.40 -23.78
CA PRO A 97 -9.33 -1.24 -24.79
C PRO A 97 -10.83 -1.41 -24.55
N GLN A 98 -11.62 -1.39 -25.62
CA GLN A 98 -13.06 -1.56 -25.53
C GLN A 98 -13.43 -2.93 -24.92
N GLY A 99 -14.35 -2.92 -23.96
CA GLY A 99 -14.88 -4.15 -23.34
C GLY A 99 -13.98 -4.76 -22.25
N VAL A 100 -12.88 -4.11 -21.87
CA VAL A 100 -12.00 -4.55 -20.78
C VAL A 100 -12.32 -3.76 -19.50
N PRO A 101 -12.58 -4.43 -18.36
CA PRO A 101 -12.72 -3.75 -17.09
C PRO A 101 -11.50 -2.86 -16.79
N THR A 102 -11.76 -1.61 -16.44
CA THR A 102 -10.75 -0.56 -16.40
C THR A 102 -10.57 -0.02 -14.98
N VAL A 103 -9.31 0.18 -14.60
CA VAL A 103 -8.86 0.88 -13.40
C VAL A 103 -8.03 2.08 -13.85
N VAL A 104 -8.54 3.28 -13.60
CA VAL A 104 -7.85 4.53 -13.94
C VAL A 104 -7.18 5.07 -12.68
N ILE A 105 -5.87 5.29 -12.72
CA ILE A 105 -5.10 5.86 -11.60
C ILE A 105 -4.34 7.07 -12.08
N ASP A 106 -4.52 8.23 -11.44
CA ASP A 106 -3.70 9.40 -11.69
C ASP A 106 -2.35 9.29 -10.94
N PRO A 107 -1.22 9.05 -11.63
CA PRO A 107 0.07 8.92 -10.97
C PRO A 107 0.55 10.26 -10.37
N GLY A 108 -0.06 11.39 -10.74
CA GLY A 108 0.33 12.71 -10.23
C GLY A 108 -0.16 13.00 -8.82
N ARG A 109 -1.03 12.12 -8.29
CA ARG A 109 -1.64 12.28 -6.97
C ARG A 109 -1.27 11.15 -6.02
N ALA A 110 -0.54 10.12 -6.45
CA ALA A 110 -0.52 8.87 -5.70
C ALA A 110 0.77 8.05 -5.81
N PHE A 111 1.19 7.45 -4.69
CA PHE A 111 2.09 6.29 -4.71
C PHE A 111 1.28 5.03 -5.08
N GLY A 112 1.77 4.22 -6.02
CA GLY A 112 1.08 3.00 -6.47
C GLY A 112 0.28 3.17 -7.77
N THR A 113 0.98 3.28 -8.90
CA THR A 113 0.41 3.54 -10.24
C THR A 113 -0.28 2.34 -10.89
N GLY A 114 -0.30 1.18 -10.23
CA GLY A 114 -0.75 -0.10 -10.82
C GLY A 114 0.30 -0.80 -11.67
N ALA A 115 1.30 -0.08 -12.18
CA ALA A 115 2.37 -0.64 -13.00
C ALA A 115 3.48 -1.31 -12.18
N HIS A 116 3.57 -1.10 -10.88
CA HIS A 116 4.62 -1.74 -10.06
C HIS A 116 4.40 -3.26 -9.99
N PRO A 117 5.47 -4.09 -10.05
CA PRO A 117 5.34 -5.56 -9.98
C PRO A 117 4.52 -6.05 -8.80
N THR A 118 4.70 -5.46 -7.61
CA THR A 118 3.98 -5.88 -6.39
C THR A 118 2.47 -5.66 -6.50
N THR A 119 2.03 -4.54 -7.09
CA THR A 119 0.60 -4.29 -7.34
C THR A 119 0.04 -5.29 -8.34
N ARG A 120 0.77 -5.58 -9.43
CA ARG A 120 0.37 -6.57 -10.43
C ARG A 120 0.19 -7.95 -9.78
N LEU A 121 1.19 -8.38 -9.00
CA LEU A 121 1.16 -9.66 -8.29
C LEU A 121 -0.02 -9.77 -7.31
N CYS A 122 -0.32 -8.72 -6.54
CA CYS A 122 -1.50 -8.69 -5.67
C CYS A 122 -2.80 -8.88 -6.47
N ILE A 123 -2.95 -8.22 -7.62
CA ILE A 123 -4.15 -8.33 -8.46
C ILE A 123 -4.29 -9.73 -9.05
N GLU A 124 -3.18 -10.34 -9.51
CA GLU A 124 -3.18 -11.71 -10.01
C GLU A 124 -3.61 -12.72 -8.93
N LEU A 125 -3.08 -12.57 -7.72
CA LEU A 125 -3.45 -13.45 -6.61
C LEU A 125 -4.91 -13.22 -6.19
N LEU A 126 -5.38 -11.97 -6.10
CA LEU A 126 -6.78 -11.65 -5.79
C LEU A 126 -7.75 -12.21 -6.84
N ALA A 127 -7.36 -12.24 -8.11
CA ALA A 127 -8.20 -12.80 -9.18
C ALA A 127 -8.58 -14.27 -8.91
N GLY A 128 -7.73 -15.03 -8.20
CA GLY A 128 -7.96 -16.43 -7.82
C GLY A 128 -8.55 -16.66 -6.41
N VAL A 129 -8.97 -15.62 -5.69
CA VAL A 129 -9.56 -15.72 -4.34
C VAL A 129 -11.09 -15.66 -4.40
N ASP A 130 -11.79 -16.41 -3.55
CA ASP A 130 -13.26 -16.30 -3.48
C ASP A 130 -13.71 -14.88 -3.12
N ARG A 131 -14.75 -14.39 -3.79
CA ARG A 131 -15.25 -13.02 -3.58
C ARG A 131 -15.93 -12.87 -2.23
N GLY A 132 -15.82 -11.69 -1.65
CA GLY A 132 -16.42 -11.32 -0.37
C GLY A 132 -16.10 -9.87 -0.03
N SER A 133 -16.24 -9.53 1.26
CA SER A 133 -15.77 -8.25 1.79
C SER A 133 -14.24 -8.17 1.77
N LEU A 134 -13.69 -7.00 1.43
CA LEU A 134 -12.25 -6.80 1.31
C LEU A 134 -11.76 -5.63 2.17
N LEU A 135 -10.64 -5.87 2.87
CA LEU A 135 -9.88 -4.85 3.60
C LEU A 135 -8.55 -4.59 2.87
N ASP A 136 -8.31 -3.36 2.43
CA ASP A 136 -7.06 -2.90 1.82
C ASP A 136 -6.21 -2.15 2.87
N ILE A 137 -5.07 -2.70 3.25
CA ILE A 137 -4.20 -2.19 4.32
C ILE A 137 -2.95 -1.54 3.70
N GLY A 138 -2.79 -0.24 3.94
CA GLY A 138 -1.79 0.58 3.26
C GLY A 138 -2.28 0.92 1.84
N CYS A 139 -3.49 1.48 1.75
CA CYS A 139 -4.19 1.59 0.47
C CYS A 139 -3.53 2.57 -0.52
N GLY A 140 -2.74 3.56 -0.07
CA GLY A 140 -1.99 4.46 -0.94
C GLY A 140 -2.86 5.15 -1.99
N SER A 141 -2.67 4.80 -3.27
CA SER A 141 -3.50 5.28 -4.38
C SER A 141 -4.94 4.76 -4.42
N GLY A 142 -5.24 3.70 -3.66
CA GLY A 142 -6.48 2.94 -3.76
C GLY A 142 -6.54 1.99 -4.96
N VAL A 143 -5.43 1.79 -5.68
CA VAL A 143 -5.42 0.94 -6.90
C VAL A 143 -5.87 -0.50 -6.62
N LEU A 144 -5.48 -1.08 -5.48
CA LEU A 144 -5.88 -2.44 -5.11
C LEU A 144 -7.36 -2.50 -4.70
N SER A 145 -7.84 -1.52 -3.94
CA SER A 145 -9.27 -1.34 -3.64
C SER A 145 -10.12 -1.25 -4.91
N ILE A 146 -9.73 -0.43 -5.88
CA ILE A 146 -10.48 -0.24 -7.13
C ILE A 146 -10.41 -1.51 -7.99
N ALA A 147 -9.23 -2.11 -8.12
CA ALA A 147 -9.06 -3.38 -8.84
C ALA A 147 -9.91 -4.50 -8.20
N ALA A 148 -9.92 -4.62 -6.88
CA ALA A 148 -10.76 -5.57 -6.16
C ALA A 148 -12.26 -5.35 -6.44
N SER A 149 -12.72 -4.10 -6.47
CA SER A 149 -14.10 -3.80 -6.87
C SER A 149 -14.42 -4.33 -8.27
N ARG A 150 -13.51 -4.13 -9.24
CA ARG A 150 -13.66 -4.66 -10.61
C ARG A 150 -13.64 -6.17 -10.69
N LEU A 151 -12.95 -6.85 -9.78
CA LEU A 151 -12.94 -8.31 -9.66
C LEU A 151 -14.21 -8.85 -8.96
N GLY A 152 -15.03 -7.99 -8.37
CA GLY A 152 -16.30 -8.34 -7.74
C GLY A 152 -16.26 -8.43 -6.21
N PHE A 153 -15.23 -7.89 -5.55
CA PHE A 153 -15.19 -7.77 -4.09
C PHE A 153 -16.08 -6.62 -3.61
N ALA A 154 -16.86 -6.86 -2.56
CA ALA A 154 -17.70 -5.85 -1.90
C ALA A 154 -18.23 -6.38 -0.54
N PRO A 155 -18.44 -5.51 0.46
CA PRO A 155 -17.98 -4.12 0.54
C PRO A 155 -16.45 -4.02 0.64
N ILE A 156 -15.90 -2.85 0.32
CA ILE A 156 -14.46 -2.57 0.40
C ILE A 156 -14.20 -1.52 1.47
N VAL A 157 -13.27 -1.83 2.37
CA VAL A 157 -12.74 -0.88 3.34
C VAL A 157 -11.25 -0.70 3.08
N ALA A 158 -10.81 0.54 2.97
CA ALA A 158 -9.42 0.92 2.75
C ALA A 158 -8.89 1.66 3.99
N VAL A 159 -7.67 1.33 4.40
CA VAL A 159 -7.00 1.98 5.53
C VAL A 159 -5.56 2.34 5.19
N ASP A 160 -5.14 3.50 5.68
CA ASP A 160 -3.76 3.98 5.57
C ASP A 160 -3.42 4.84 6.80
N VAL A 161 -2.15 4.96 7.13
CA VAL A 161 -1.67 5.87 8.19
C VAL A 161 -1.64 7.32 7.74
N ASP A 162 -1.53 7.53 6.42
CA ASP A 162 -1.43 8.86 5.82
C ASP A 162 -2.81 9.37 5.38
N GLU A 163 -3.21 10.53 5.90
CA GLU A 163 -4.46 11.21 5.52
C GLU A 163 -4.47 11.58 4.03
N VAL A 164 -3.31 11.91 3.44
CA VAL A 164 -3.19 12.21 2.02
C VAL A 164 -3.53 10.97 1.18
N ALA A 165 -3.04 9.80 1.57
CA ALA A 165 -3.36 8.54 0.89
C ALA A 165 -4.87 8.23 0.92
N ILE A 166 -5.55 8.55 2.02
CA ILE A 166 -7.00 8.39 2.13
C ILE A 166 -7.75 9.32 1.16
N ASP A 167 -7.36 10.58 1.08
CA ASP A 167 -7.99 11.53 0.15
C ASP A 167 -7.76 11.13 -1.31
N VAL A 168 -6.56 10.65 -1.63
CA VAL A 168 -6.19 10.14 -2.95
C VAL A 168 -6.98 8.88 -3.30
N THR A 169 -7.08 7.94 -2.36
CA THR A 169 -7.89 6.71 -2.52
C THR A 169 -9.35 7.05 -2.83
N ARG A 170 -9.95 7.99 -2.08
CA ARG A 170 -11.33 8.46 -2.33
C ARG A 170 -11.47 9.12 -3.70
N ALA A 171 -10.53 9.98 -4.08
CA ALA A 171 -10.56 10.66 -5.37
C ALA A 171 -10.45 9.68 -6.55
N ASN A 172 -9.55 8.69 -6.46
CA ASN A 172 -9.40 7.65 -7.47
C ASN A 172 -10.62 6.72 -7.50
N ALA A 173 -11.20 6.37 -6.36
CA ALA A 173 -12.42 5.57 -6.30
C ALA A 173 -13.59 6.29 -7.01
N ALA A 174 -13.77 7.59 -6.73
CA ALA A 174 -14.75 8.42 -7.40
C ALA A 174 -14.50 8.51 -8.92
N ALA A 175 -13.25 8.71 -9.35
CA ALA A 175 -12.90 8.72 -10.78
C ALA A 175 -13.21 7.38 -11.49
N ASN A 176 -13.24 6.28 -10.74
CA ASN A 176 -13.61 4.96 -11.24
C ASN A 176 -15.08 4.59 -10.99
N SER A 177 -15.89 5.48 -10.40
CA SER A 177 -17.27 5.13 -9.97
C SER A 177 -17.30 3.87 -9.11
N VAL A 178 -16.38 3.78 -8.16
CA VAL A 178 -16.29 2.69 -7.17
C VAL A 178 -16.65 3.26 -5.80
N GLU A 179 -17.62 2.60 -5.15
CA GLU A 179 -17.98 2.89 -3.76
C GLU A 179 -17.08 2.09 -2.81
N LEU A 180 -16.47 2.77 -1.85
CA LEU A 180 -15.68 2.18 -0.77
C LEU A 180 -15.70 3.08 0.46
N ASP A 181 -15.40 2.49 1.61
CA ASP A 181 -15.10 3.26 2.82
C ASP A 181 -13.58 3.39 2.98
N ALA A 182 -13.09 4.57 3.35
CA ALA A 182 -11.66 4.80 3.57
C ALA A 182 -11.42 5.60 4.86
N TYR A 183 -10.49 5.14 5.70
CA TYR A 183 -10.21 5.75 7.00
C TYR A 183 -8.72 5.78 7.34
N VAL A 184 -8.29 6.85 8.02
CA VAL A 184 -6.94 6.89 8.61
C VAL A 184 -6.86 5.90 9.76
N LEU A 185 -5.99 4.91 9.66
CA LEU A 185 -5.77 3.87 10.67
C LEU A 185 -4.37 3.28 10.56
N ASP A 186 -3.67 3.25 11.68
CA ASP A 186 -2.41 2.51 11.83
C ASP A 186 -2.68 1.03 12.07
N ALA A 187 -2.27 0.17 11.13
CA ALA A 187 -2.47 -1.27 11.23
C ALA A 187 -1.78 -1.90 12.45
N ALA A 188 -0.70 -1.28 12.97
CA ALA A 188 0.04 -1.77 14.11
C ALA A 188 -0.70 -1.54 15.44
N THR A 189 -1.50 -0.47 15.55
CA THR A 189 -2.14 -0.06 16.81
C THR A 189 -3.66 -0.07 16.75
N GLY A 190 -4.24 0.28 15.61
CA GLY A 190 -5.67 0.38 15.35
C GLY A 190 -6.40 -0.96 15.31
N MET A 191 -7.72 -0.90 15.50
CA MET A 191 -8.59 -2.06 15.39
C MET A 191 -8.97 -2.27 13.92
N LEU A 192 -8.34 -3.24 13.28
CA LEU A 192 -8.61 -3.57 11.88
C LEU A 192 -10.07 -4.01 11.67
N PRO A 193 -10.78 -3.47 10.67
CA PRO A 193 -12.13 -3.90 10.31
C PRO A 193 -12.19 -5.41 9.99
N ALA A 194 -13.36 -6.00 10.21
CA ALA A 194 -13.59 -7.39 9.80
C ALA A 194 -13.85 -7.44 8.29
N ALA A 195 -13.27 -8.44 7.62
CA ALA A 195 -13.48 -8.73 6.21
C ALA A 195 -13.25 -10.22 5.94
N ASP A 196 -13.67 -10.69 4.77
CA ASP A 196 -13.42 -12.07 4.31
C ASP A 196 -12.00 -12.20 3.74
N VAL A 197 -11.51 -11.13 3.11
CA VAL A 197 -10.18 -11.07 2.50
C VAL A 197 -9.50 -9.77 2.92
N ALA A 198 -8.21 -9.84 3.20
CA ALA A 198 -7.37 -8.65 3.30
C ALA A 198 -6.32 -8.63 2.19
N VAL A 199 -5.92 -7.45 1.78
CA VAL A 199 -4.76 -7.22 0.91
C VAL A 199 -3.83 -6.21 1.57
N ALA A 200 -2.52 -6.44 1.52
CA ALA A 200 -1.51 -5.53 2.07
C ALA A 200 -0.26 -5.52 1.19
N ASN A 201 -0.02 -4.40 0.48
CA ASN A 201 1.17 -4.21 -0.35
C ASN A 201 2.12 -3.24 0.34
N VAL A 202 2.89 -3.76 1.30
CA VAL A 202 3.69 -3.03 2.29
C VAL A 202 5.01 -3.77 2.54
N SER A 203 5.97 -3.19 3.27
CA SER A 203 7.26 -3.85 3.51
C SER A 203 7.10 -5.19 4.25
N SER A 204 8.10 -6.07 4.12
CA SER A 204 8.07 -7.39 4.75
C SER A 204 7.81 -7.32 6.26
N GLU A 205 8.39 -6.36 6.97
CA GLU A 205 8.19 -6.18 8.42
C GLU A 205 6.75 -5.81 8.75
N VAL A 206 6.13 -4.94 7.94
CA VAL A 206 4.73 -4.56 8.14
C VAL A 206 3.80 -5.72 7.82
N VAL A 207 4.13 -6.57 6.83
CA VAL A 207 3.35 -7.77 6.54
C VAL A 207 3.27 -8.71 7.76
N GLU A 208 4.38 -8.95 8.46
CA GLU A 208 4.38 -9.80 9.66
C GLU A 208 3.48 -9.22 10.77
N LEU A 209 3.51 -7.89 10.95
CA LEU A 209 2.62 -7.19 11.89
C LEU A 209 1.15 -7.32 11.49
N VAL A 210 0.85 -7.21 10.19
CA VAL A 210 -0.52 -7.37 9.66
C VAL A 210 -1.01 -8.80 9.91
N LEU A 211 -0.20 -9.82 9.58
CA LEU A 211 -0.55 -11.22 9.80
C LEU A 211 -0.81 -11.53 11.28
N ALA A 212 -0.08 -10.87 12.20
CA ALA A 212 -0.30 -11.03 13.64
C ALA A 212 -1.68 -10.52 14.11
N ARG A 213 -2.25 -9.52 13.44
CA ARG A 213 -3.41 -8.76 13.92
C ARG A 213 -4.69 -9.01 13.12
N VAL A 214 -4.56 -9.26 11.82
CA VAL A 214 -5.69 -9.41 10.92
C VAL A 214 -6.46 -10.70 11.22
N ARG A 215 -7.79 -10.61 11.15
CA ARG A 215 -8.71 -11.70 11.50
C ARG A 215 -9.37 -12.34 10.28
N THR A 216 -9.09 -11.84 9.09
CA THR A 216 -9.61 -12.39 7.84
C THR A 216 -9.15 -13.85 7.67
N PRO A 217 -9.95 -14.70 7.01
CA PRO A 217 -9.52 -16.05 6.63
C PRO A 217 -8.37 -16.08 5.61
N VAL A 218 -8.34 -15.10 4.70
CA VAL A 218 -7.37 -15.00 3.59
C VAL A 218 -6.70 -13.64 3.61
N VAL A 219 -5.39 -13.61 3.32
CA VAL A 219 -4.62 -12.37 3.11
C VAL A 219 -3.76 -12.51 1.87
N VAL A 220 -3.80 -11.53 0.98
CA VAL A 220 -2.86 -11.38 -0.14
C VAL A 220 -1.86 -10.30 0.22
N THR A 221 -0.56 -10.59 0.14
CA THR A 221 0.49 -9.63 0.53
C THR A 221 1.55 -9.49 -0.55
N SER A 222 2.15 -8.31 -0.64
CA SER A 222 3.34 -8.03 -1.45
C SER A 222 4.06 -6.82 -0.87
N GLY A 223 5.03 -6.24 -1.59
CA GLY A 223 5.85 -5.12 -1.14
C GLY A 223 7.25 -5.53 -0.67
N TYR A 224 7.64 -6.77 -0.94
CA TYR A 224 8.91 -7.39 -0.53
C TYR A 224 9.53 -8.23 -1.66
N LEU A 225 10.84 -8.45 -1.58
CA LEU A 225 11.65 -9.15 -2.57
C LEU A 225 11.47 -10.68 -2.51
N GLU A 226 11.81 -11.38 -3.59
CA GLU A 226 11.72 -12.86 -3.67
C GLU A 226 12.49 -13.62 -2.58
N GLY A 227 13.55 -13.00 -2.04
CA GLY A 227 14.34 -13.55 -0.93
C GLY A 227 13.70 -13.36 0.45
N GLU A 228 12.78 -12.42 0.58
CA GLU A 228 12.07 -12.11 1.81
C GLU A 228 10.88 -13.07 1.97
N ARG A 229 10.68 -13.59 3.18
CA ARG A 229 9.69 -14.64 3.45
C ARG A 229 8.90 -14.31 4.70
N PRO A 230 8.08 -13.24 4.69
CA PRO A 230 7.28 -12.89 5.85
C PRO A 230 6.41 -14.07 6.28
N CYS A 231 6.32 -14.28 7.59
CA CYS A 231 5.52 -15.35 8.16
C CYS A 231 4.99 -14.97 9.54
N HIS A 232 3.93 -15.65 9.97
CA HIS A 232 3.42 -15.54 11.32
C HIS A 232 2.69 -16.84 11.70
N ASP A 233 2.77 -17.22 12.97
CA ASP A 233 2.07 -18.40 13.50
C ASP A 233 0.56 -18.33 13.22
N GLY A 234 -0.03 -19.46 12.84
CA GLY A 234 -1.44 -19.57 12.50
C GLY A 234 -1.78 -19.23 11.05
N TRP A 235 -0.78 -18.99 10.20
CA TRP A 235 -0.94 -18.81 8.75
C TRP A 235 -0.21 -19.90 7.96
N SER A 236 -0.82 -20.34 6.87
CA SER A 236 -0.21 -21.19 5.85
C SER A 236 -0.09 -20.37 4.57
N ARG A 237 1.07 -20.45 3.92
CA ARG A 237 1.27 -19.85 2.60
C ARG A 237 0.67 -20.79 1.56
N ALA A 238 -0.48 -20.40 1.02
CA ALA A 238 -1.27 -21.18 0.08
C ALA A 238 -0.92 -20.90 -1.40
N GLY A 239 -0.26 -19.78 -1.68
CA GLY A 239 0.25 -19.47 -3.01
C GLY A 239 1.36 -18.43 -2.94
N THR A 240 2.25 -18.45 -3.94
CA THR A 240 3.32 -17.46 -4.14
C THR A 240 3.40 -17.14 -5.61
N ALA A 241 3.59 -15.87 -5.94
CA ALA A 241 3.88 -15.39 -7.28
C ALA A 241 5.08 -14.44 -7.23
N THR A 242 5.88 -14.40 -8.29
CA THR A 242 7.04 -13.52 -8.37
C THR A 242 7.11 -12.82 -9.72
N LEU A 243 7.62 -11.59 -9.72
CA LEU A 243 7.73 -10.76 -10.91
C LEU A 243 8.83 -9.72 -10.71
N GLU A 244 9.80 -9.69 -11.62
CA GLU A 244 10.87 -8.67 -11.65
C GLU A 244 11.63 -8.56 -10.31
N GLY A 245 11.84 -9.68 -9.60
CA GLY A 245 12.56 -9.72 -8.30
C GLY A 245 11.69 -9.45 -7.07
N TRP A 246 10.40 -9.16 -7.27
CA TRP A 246 9.41 -8.98 -6.20
C TRP A 246 8.58 -10.25 -6.00
N ALA A 247 8.07 -10.43 -4.79
CA ALA A 247 7.17 -11.53 -4.45
C ALA A 247 5.82 -11.03 -3.92
N ALA A 248 4.81 -11.87 -4.11
CA ALA A 248 3.54 -11.78 -3.42
C ALA A 248 3.11 -13.17 -2.94
N ASP A 249 2.44 -13.20 -1.81
CA ASP A 249 1.96 -14.43 -1.21
C ASP A 249 0.47 -14.35 -0.88
N ARG A 250 -0.21 -15.48 -1.02
CA ARG A 250 -1.54 -15.71 -0.46
C ARG A 250 -1.41 -16.54 0.80
N PHE A 251 -1.86 -16.00 1.92
CA PHE A 251 -1.94 -16.68 3.20
C PHE A 251 -3.37 -17.10 3.51
N GLU A 252 -3.52 -18.29 4.09
CA GLU A 252 -4.77 -18.85 4.59
C GLU A 252 -4.62 -19.20 6.07
N ARG A 253 -5.63 -18.87 6.89
CA ARG A 253 -5.58 -19.17 8.32
C ARG A 253 -5.58 -20.68 8.56
N VAL A 254 -4.62 -21.14 9.36
CA VAL A 254 -4.58 -22.52 9.85
C VAL A 254 -5.48 -22.62 11.06
N TRP A 255 -6.59 -23.34 10.91
CA TRP A 255 -7.41 -23.72 12.06
C TRP A 255 -6.69 -24.81 12.85
N VAL A 256 -6.13 -24.44 14.00
CA VAL A 256 -5.74 -25.41 15.01
C VAL A 256 -6.97 -25.65 15.89
N PRO A 257 -7.58 -26.86 15.90
CA PRO A 257 -8.65 -27.15 16.84
C PRO A 257 -8.13 -26.90 18.24
N ARG A 258 -8.77 -26.01 19.02
CA ARG A 258 -8.50 -25.93 20.45
C ARG A 258 -8.74 -27.33 21.00
N LEU A 259 -7.69 -27.99 21.50
CA LEU A 259 -7.81 -29.16 22.36
C LEU A 259 -8.53 -28.70 23.63
N GLN A 260 -9.86 -28.59 23.58
CA GLN A 260 -10.68 -28.45 24.76
C GLN A 260 -10.64 -29.79 25.50
N GLY A 261 -9.75 -29.85 26.48
CA GLY A 261 -9.91 -30.72 27.65
C GLY A 261 -9.80 -32.22 27.41
N LEU A 262 -8.64 -32.71 26.95
CA LEU A 262 -8.25 -34.07 27.34
C LEU A 262 -7.74 -34.04 28.79
N VAL A 263 -8.66 -33.83 29.75
CA VAL A 263 -8.40 -34.15 31.15
C VAL A 263 -8.17 -35.66 31.19
N ARG A 264 -6.89 -36.06 31.19
CA ARG A 264 -6.49 -37.43 31.51
C ARG A 264 -7.15 -37.79 32.84
N ARG A 265 -8.18 -38.64 32.81
CA ARG A 265 -8.55 -39.42 34.00
C ARG A 265 -7.33 -40.26 34.37
N ARG A 266 -6.54 -39.81 35.35
CA ARG A 266 -5.59 -40.69 36.01
C ARG A 266 -6.40 -41.77 36.73
N ALA A 267 -6.15 -43.01 36.35
CA ALA A 267 -6.53 -44.16 37.13
C ALA A 267 -5.86 -44.10 38.51
N GLY A 268 -6.61 -44.47 39.56
CA GLY A 268 -6.07 -44.88 40.85
C GLY A 268 -6.21 -43.88 42.00
N ASP A 269 -7.36 -43.90 42.67
CA ASP A 269 -7.42 -43.60 44.11
C ASP A 269 -8.14 -44.77 44.83
N PRO A 270 -7.40 -45.66 45.52
CA PRO A 270 -7.98 -46.77 46.26
C PRO A 270 -8.33 -46.31 47.68
N ARG A 271 -9.35 -45.45 47.82
CA ARG A 271 -9.90 -45.11 49.15
C ARG A 271 -11.28 -44.40 49.05
N ALA A 272 -12.33 -45.18 48.78
CA ALA A 272 -13.70 -44.76 49.07
C ALA A 272 -14.47 -45.90 49.76
N PRO A 273 -15.12 -45.66 50.91
CA PRO A 273 -15.74 -46.70 51.71
C PRO A 273 -17.06 -47.21 51.10
N ALA A 274 -17.29 -48.51 51.23
CA ALA A 274 -18.54 -49.17 50.88
C ALA A 274 -19.73 -48.49 51.59
N ARG A 275 -20.73 -48.07 50.82
CA ARG A 275 -22.06 -47.74 51.36
C ARG A 275 -23.07 -48.80 50.90
N ARG A 276 -23.76 -49.31 51.93
CA ARG A 276 -24.76 -50.38 51.95
C ARG A 276 -26.00 -50.04 51.13
N TRP A 277 -26.63 -51.10 50.67
CA TRP A 277 -27.99 -51.19 50.14
C TRP A 277 -29.05 -50.77 51.16
N SER A 278 -30.16 -50.19 50.69
CA SER A 278 -31.52 -50.46 51.22
C SER A 278 -32.58 -50.08 50.16
N SER A 279 -33.41 -51.09 49.84
CA SER A 279 -34.83 -51.08 49.46
C SER A 279 -35.33 -50.13 48.38
#